data_AF-A0A819R7B7-F1
#
_entry.id   AF-A0A819R7B7-F1
#
_cell.length_a   1.000
_cell.length_b   1.000
_cell.length_c   1.000
_cell.angle_alpha   90.00
_cell.angle_beta   90.00
_cell.angle_gamma   90.00
#
_symmetry.space_group_name_H-M   'P 1'
#
loop_
_entity.id
_entity.type
_entity.pdbx_description
1 polymer ?
#
loop_
_entity_poly.entity_id
_entity_poly.type
_entity_poly.pdbx_seq_one_letter_code
_entity_poly.pdbx_strand_id
1 'polypeptide(L)'
;ARQRGIRVFIEFDSPAHSRSWGRAYDILTQCYSEEKPNNKLGPMDPSRNTTFEFLKNFFHEVAQIFPDRYIHLGADEVYFDCWESNPSITQFMRQMEFGTNYSLLEQYFMQTLINIVNATGKNYVVWQDIIDNNVTLQTDTVVEEPYPDEMARVTKLGYKTLLSSCWYLNLISYGDDWHKYYKCDPYNFTGTEEQKKLVMGGEACMWGEYVDSTNVISSTWPRAAAPAERLWSSVDTNDVIEAAPRLAEHRCRYLRRGIPAAPVNGPGYCPTEYSG
;
A
#
# COMPACT_ATOMS: atom_id res chain seq x y z
N ALA A 1 -6.34 -8.55 16.77
CA ALA A 1 -6.58 -7.13 16.45
C ALA A 1 -7.69 -6.49 17.30
N ARG A 2 -8.97 -6.89 17.15
CA ARG A 2 -10.14 -6.28 17.83
C ARG A 2 -10.01 -6.03 19.34
N GLN A 3 -9.53 -7.01 20.13
CA GLN A 3 -9.34 -6.86 21.58
C GLN A 3 -8.35 -5.75 21.98
N ARG A 4 -7.56 -5.23 21.03
CA ARG A 4 -6.57 -4.17 21.22
C ARG A 4 -6.94 -2.88 20.47
N GLY A 5 -8.18 -2.78 19.95
CA GLY A 5 -8.63 -1.61 19.18
C GLY A 5 -7.97 -1.47 17.80
N ILE A 6 -7.35 -2.53 17.28
CA ILE A 6 -6.66 -2.52 15.98
C ILE A 6 -7.64 -3.03 14.90
N ARG A 7 -7.80 -2.25 13.82
CA ARG A 7 -8.53 -2.64 12.60
C ARG A 7 -7.69 -3.65 11.81
N VAL A 8 -8.33 -4.60 11.14
CA VAL A 8 -7.65 -5.47 10.17
C VAL A 8 -8.06 -4.95 8.81
N PHE A 9 -7.14 -4.21 8.21
CA PHE A 9 -7.25 -3.69 6.87
C PHE A 9 -6.55 -4.68 5.94
N ILE A 10 -7.26 -5.19 4.92
CA ILE A 10 -6.76 -6.27 4.07
C ILE A 10 -6.54 -5.76 2.66
N GLU A 11 -5.47 -6.23 2.06
CA GLU A 11 -5.13 -5.97 0.67
C GLU A 11 -5.20 -7.25 -0.16
N PHE A 12 -5.83 -7.15 -1.32
CA PHE A 12 -5.71 -8.11 -2.40
C PHE A 12 -5.43 -7.32 -3.68
N ASP A 13 -4.16 -7.04 -3.92
CA ASP A 13 -3.72 -6.22 -5.05
C ASP A 13 -4.10 -6.84 -6.41
N SER A 14 -4.61 -5.98 -7.29
CA SER A 14 -5.03 -6.26 -8.66
C SER A 14 -4.99 -4.96 -9.48
N PRO A 15 -4.66 -5.03 -10.79
CA PRO A 15 -4.45 -6.23 -11.60
C PRO A 15 -3.03 -6.81 -11.52
N ALA A 16 -2.06 -6.05 -11.01
CA ALA A 16 -0.67 -6.47 -10.84
C ALA A 16 -0.50 -7.40 -9.63
N HIS A 17 0.77 -7.74 -9.31
CA HIS A 17 1.22 -8.66 -8.25
C HIS A 17 0.42 -9.96 -8.08
N SER A 18 -0.23 -10.42 -9.15
CA SER A 18 -1.23 -11.48 -9.13
C SER A 18 -0.72 -12.82 -9.69
N ARG A 19 0.59 -12.97 -9.89
CA ARG A 19 1.20 -14.17 -10.49
C ARG A 19 0.83 -15.48 -9.78
N SER A 20 0.67 -15.44 -8.45
CA SER A 20 0.27 -16.62 -7.66
C SER A 20 -1.15 -17.09 -7.99
N TRP A 21 -2.05 -16.18 -8.34
CA TRP A 21 -3.47 -16.43 -8.64
C TRP A 21 -3.62 -17.20 -9.95
N GLY A 22 -2.77 -16.87 -10.93
CA GLY A 22 -2.72 -17.54 -12.24
C GLY A 22 -2.39 -19.03 -12.20
N ARG A 23 -1.97 -19.57 -11.05
CA ARG A 23 -1.76 -21.02 -10.89
C ARG A 23 -3.06 -21.81 -10.78
N ALA A 24 -4.11 -21.19 -10.27
CA ALA A 24 -5.40 -21.84 -10.04
C ALA A 24 -6.48 -21.32 -10.99
N TYR A 25 -6.36 -20.07 -11.44
CA TYR A 25 -7.38 -19.40 -12.23
C TYR A 25 -6.80 -18.85 -13.52
N ASP A 26 -7.51 -19.08 -14.62
CA ASP A 26 -7.16 -18.54 -15.93
C ASP A 26 -7.67 -17.09 -16.08
N ILE A 27 -7.07 -16.20 -15.30
CA ILE A 27 -7.42 -14.77 -15.19
C ILE A 27 -6.26 -13.83 -15.52
N LEU A 28 -5.06 -14.37 -15.77
CA LEU A 28 -3.87 -13.57 -16.09
C LEU A 28 -3.65 -13.47 -17.59
N THR A 29 -3.04 -12.36 -18.02
CA THR A 29 -2.71 -12.13 -19.42
C THR A 29 -1.56 -13.04 -19.85
N GLN A 30 -1.73 -13.79 -20.93
CA GLN A 30 -0.62 -14.47 -21.61
C GLN A 30 0.20 -13.46 -22.43
N CYS A 31 1.50 -13.33 -22.15
CA CYS A 31 2.37 -12.44 -22.91
C CYS A 31 2.86 -13.10 -24.21
N TYR A 32 3.20 -12.27 -25.20
CA TYR A 32 3.67 -12.69 -26.52
C TYR A 32 5.05 -12.10 -26.83
N SER A 33 5.79 -12.78 -27.70
CA SER A 33 7.03 -12.31 -28.31
C SER A 33 7.08 -12.85 -29.74
N GLU A 34 7.39 -12.01 -30.73
CA GLU A 34 7.43 -12.41 -32.14
C GLU A 34 6.15 -13.17 -32.58
N GLU A 35 4.99 -12.63 -32.20
CA GLU A 35 3.65 -13.16 -32.49
C GLU A 35 3.30 -14.53 -31.86
N LYS A 36 4.15 -15.05 -30.96
CA LYS A 36 3.91 -16.32 -30.26
C LYS A 36 3.81 -16.14 -28.75
N PRO A 37 2.98 -16.93 -28.05
CA PRO A 37 3.00 -16.97 -26.59
C PRO A 37 4.39 -17.32 -26.08
N ASN A 38 4.89 -16.55 -25.11
CA ASN A 38 6.24 -16.73 -24.56
C ASN A 38 6.26 -17.42 -23.17
N ASN A 39 5.12 -17.99 -22.74
CA ASN A 39 4.89 -18.61 -21.44
C ASN A 39 5.08 -17.70 -20.21
N LYS A 40 5.24 -16.39 -20.41
CA LYS A 40 5.15 -15.41 -19.32
C LYS A 40 3.69 -14.99 -19.13
N LEU A 41 3.33 -14.71 -17.89
CA LEU A 41 2.04 -14.15 -17.52
C LEU A 41 2.26 -12.72 -17.00
N GLY A 42 1.40 -11.81 -17.41
CA GLY A 42 1.37 -10.42 -16.95
C GLY A 42 0.26 -10.17 -15.93
N PRO A 43 -0.19 -8.91 -15.82
CA PRO A 43 -1.33 -8.56 -14.98
C PRO A 43 -2.61 -9.32 -15.37
N MET A 44 -3.61 -9.27 -14.49
CA MET A 44 -4.94 -9.82 -14.77
C MET A 44 -5.45 -9.33 -16.13
N ASP A 45 -6.15 -10.19 -16.87
CA ASP A 45 -6.67 -9.90 -18.21
C ASP A 45 -8.01 -9.15 -18.12
N PRO A 46 -8.05 -7.84 -18.43
CA PRO A 46 -9.25 -7.02 -18.33
C PRO A 46 -10.20 -7.23 -19.52
N SER A 47 -9.80 -7.95 -20.57
CA SER A 47 -10.66 -8.21 -21.74
C SER A 47 -11.63 -9.38 -21.53
N ARG A 48 -11.46 -10.14 -20.44
CA ARG A 48 -12.20 -11.37 -20.18
C ARG A 48 -13.24 -11.20 -19.07
N ASN A 49 -14.50 -11.49 -19.38
CA ASN A 49 -15.58 -11.50 -18.38
C ASN A 49 -15.29 -12.46 -17.21
N THR A 50 -14.62 -13.59 -17.47
CA THR A 50 -14.25 -14.57 -16.44
C THR A 50 -13.38 -13.97 -15.34
N THR A 51 -12.54 -12.98 -15.66
CA THR A 51 -11.73 -12.24 -14.67
C THR A 51 -12.62 -11.51 -13.68
N PHE A 52 -13.60 -10.75 -14.17
CA PHE A 52 -14.51 -9.99 -13.31
C PHE A 52 -15.54 -10.86 -12.59
N GLU A 53 -15.97 -11.98 -13.17
CA GLU A 53 -16.80 -12.97 -12.47
C GLU A 53 -16.05 -13.59 -11.29
N PHE A 54 -14.76 -13.92 -11.48
CA PHE A 54 -13.90 -14.38 -10.40
C PHE A 54 -13.77 -13.31 -9.31
N LEU A 55 -13.38 -12.08 -9.66
CA LEU A 55 -13.20 -10.98 -8.71
C LEU A 55 -14.50 -10.66 -7.95
N LYS A 56 -15.64 -10.71 -8.63
CA LYS A 56 -16.95 -10.52 -8.00
C LYS A 56 -17.23 -11.54 -6.91
N ASN A 57 -17.04 -12.83 -7.21
CA ASN A 57 -17.27 -13.88 -6.23
C ASN A 57 -16.25 -13.81 -5.09
N PHE A 58 -14.98 -13.54 -5.42
CA PHE A 58 -13.90 -13.40 -4.46
C PHE A 58 -14.12 -12.24 -3.48
N PHE A 59 -14.36 -11.02 -3.98
CA PHE A 59 -14.56 -9.86 -3.11
C PHE A 59 -15.88 -9.91 -2.33
N HIS A 60 -16.88 -10.63 -2.83
CA HIS A 60 -18.08 -10.93 -2.05
C HIS A 60 -17.74 -11.78 -0.81
N GLU A 61 -16.89 -12.80 -0.95
CA GLU A 61 -16.40 -13.59 0.20
C GLU A 61 -15.52 -12.75 1.15
N VAL A 62 -14.56 -12.00 0.60
CA VAL A 62 -13.69 -11.10 1.38
C VAL A 62 -14.52 -10.13 2.21
N ALA A 63 -15.57 -9.53 1.63
CA ALA A 63 -16.44 -8.60 2.33
C ALA A 63 -17.21 -9.23 3.50
N GLN A 64 -17.50 -10.53 3.42
CA GLN A 64 -18.14 -11.30 4.51
C GLN A 64 -17.16 -11.68 5.61
N ILE A 65 -15.91 -12.03 5.26
CA ILE A 65 -14.89 -12.47 6.21
C ILE A 65 -14.30 -11.29 6.99
N PHE A 66 -13.97 -10.19 6.30
CA PHE A 66 -13.29 -9.06 6.90
C PHE A 66 -14.31 -7.98 7.31
N PRO A 67 -14.46 -7.70 8.62
CA PRO A 67 -15.49 -6.79 9.10
C PRO A 67 -15.15 -5.31 8.91
N ASP A 68 -13.90 -4.97 8.56
CA ASP A 68 -13.51 -3.58 8.35
C ASP A 68 -14.29 -2.94 7.18
N ARG A 69 -14.46 -1.62 7.22
CA ARG A 69 -15.21 -0.89 6.20
C ARG A 69 -14.43 -0.72 4.91
N TYR A 70 -13.11 -0.83 4.95
CA TYR A 70 -12.22 -0.64 3.82
C TYR A 70 -11.55 -1.94 3.39
N ILE A 71 -11.32 -2.06 2.08
CA ILE A 71 -10.48 -3.09 1.45
C ILE A 71 -9.45 -2.36 0.59
N HIS A 72 -8.16 -2.70 0.69
CA HIS A 72 -7.15 -2.19 -0.22
C HIS A 72 -7.19 -3.01 -1.51
N LEU A 73 -7.33 -2.32 -2.64
CA LEU A 73 -7.44 -2.95 -3.97
C LEU A 73 -6.09 -2.99 -4.71
N GLY A 74 -5.06 -2.40 -4.10
CA GLY A 74 -3.72 -2.27 -4.69
C GLY A 74 -3.72 -1.30 -5.86
N ALA A 75 -3.42 -1.83 -7.05
CA ALA A 75 -3.25 -1.13 -8.32
C ALA A 75 -1.94 -0.35 -8.45
N ASP A 76 -0.86 -0.85 -7.82
CA ASP A 76 0.51 -0.39 -8.02
C ASP A 76 1.23 -1.15 -9.15
N GLU A 77 2.26 -0.52 -9.72
CA GLU A 77 3.24 -1.13 -10.63
C GLU A 77 2.65 -1.96 -11.80
N VAL A 78 1.54 -1.49 -12.38
CA VAL A 78 0.91 -2.16 -13.53
C VAL A 78 1.72 -1.92 -14.81
N TYR A 79 2.58 -2.89 -15.15
CA TYR A 79 3.34 -2.86 -16.42
C TYR A 79 2.48 -3.29 -17.62
N PHE A 80 2.33 -2.40 -18.61
CA PHE A 80 1.45 -2.61 -19.76
C PHE A 80 2.04 -3.50 -20.88
N ASP A 81 3.35 -3.76 -20.89
CA ASP A 81 4.04 -4.50 -21.97
C ASP A 81 3.37 -5.84 -22.32
N CYS A 82 2.89 -6.58 -21.31
CA CYS A 82 2.24 -7.86 -21.54
C CYS A 82 0.86 -7.70 -22.19
N TRP A 83 0.09 -6.70 -21.75
CA TRP A 83 -1.18 -6.32 -22.38
C TRP A 83 -0.96 -5.89 -23.83
N GLU A 84 0.08 -5.08 -24.07
CA GLU A 84 0.43 -4.62 -25.41
C GLU A 84 0.84 -5.75 -26.34
N SER A 85 1.58 -6.73 -25.83
CA SER A 85 1.98 -7.88 -26.63
C SER A 85 0.80 -8.79 -27.04
N ASN A 86 -0.31 -8.78 -26.29
CA ASN A 86 -1.37 -9.76 -26.44
C ASN A 86 -2.38 -9.37 -27.55
N PRO A 87 -2.57 -10.20 -28.59
CA PRO A 87 -3.47 -9.88 -29.70
C PRO A 87 -4.95 -9.74 -29.31
N SER A 88 -5.41 -10.53 -28.34
CA SER A 88 -6.81 -10.48 -27.87
C SER A 88 -7.09 -9.18 -27.12
N ILE A 89 -6.14 -8.73 -26.29
CA ILE A 89 -6.23 -7.43 -25.62
C ILE A 89 -6.14 -6.30 -26.63
N THR A 90 -5.23 -6.38 -27.61
CA THR A 90 -5.15 -5.38 -28.70
C THR A 90 -6.47 -5.29 -29.47
N GLN A 91 -7.16 -6.40 -29.70
CA GLN A 91 -8.49 -6.41 -30.31
C GLN A 91 -9.53 -5.74 -29.40
N PHE A 92 -9.51 -6.05 -28.11
CA PHE A 92 -10.40 -5.43 -27.12
C PHE A 92 -10.18 -3.92 -27.02
N MET A 93 -8.93 -3.45 -27.02
CA MET A 93 -8.58 -2.02 -27.05
C MET A 93 -9.21 -1.29 -28.24
N ARG A 94 -9.28 -1.94 -29.41
CA ARG A 94 -9.95 -1.38 -30.60
C ARG A 94 -11.47 -1.33 -30.44
N GLN A 95 -12.06 -2.36 -29.84
CA GLN A 95 -13.51 -2.43 -29.59
C GLN A 95 -13.97 -1.36 -28.59
N MET A 96 -13.14 -1.08 -27.58
CA MET A 96 -13.39 -0.07 -26.56
C MET A 96 -12.97 1.35 -26.99
N GLU A 97 -12.43 1.50 -28.19
CA GLU A 97 -11.92 2.78 -28.72
C GLU A 97 -10.81 3.41 -27.86
N PHE A 98 -10.05 2.59 -27.12
CA PHE A 98 -8.93 3.03 -26.28
C PHE A 98 -7.63 3.28 -27.07
N GLY A 99 -7.57 2.84 -28.32
CA GLY A 99 -6.38 2.97 -29.17
C GLY A 99 -5.19 2.21 -28.57
N THR A 100 -4.08 2.92 -28.32
CA THR A 100 -2.87 2.37 -27.69
C THR A 100 -2.66 2.90 -26.27
N ASN A 101 -3.67 3.53 -25.66
CA ASN A 101 -3.58 4.10 -24.32
C ASN A 101 -4.01 3.07 -23.26
N TYR A 102 -3.06 2.26 -22.80
CA TYR A 102 -3.31 1.20 -21.82
C TYR A 102 -3.71 1.71 -20.42
N SER A 103 -3.47 2.98 -20.08
CA SER A 103 -4.02 3.59 -18.87
C SER A 103 -5.56 3.67 -18.90
N LEU A 104 -6.19 3.74 -20.09
CA LEU A 104 -7.65 3.63 -20.21
C LEU A 104 -8.14 2.19 -19.95
N LEU A 105 -7.32 1.19 -20.27
CA LEU A 105 -7.63 -0.21 -19.99
C LEU A 105 -7.52 -0.51 -18.49
N GLU A 106 -6.47 0.01 -17.85
CA GLU A 106 -6.33 0.00 -16.39
C GLU A 106 -7.50 0.71 -15.70
N GLN A 107 -7.89 1.90 -16.19
CA GLN A 107 -9.07 2.61 -15.72
C GLN A 107 -10.34 1.75 -15.83
N TYR A 108 -10.54 1.07 -16.96
CA TYR A 108 -11.68 0.19 -17.16
C TYR A 108 -11.69 -0.98 -16.16
N PHE A 109 -10.53 -1.61 -15.94
CA PHE A 109 -10.38 -2.67 -14.93
C PHE A 109 -10.73 -2.15 -13.54
N MET A 110 -10.11 -1.05 -13.12
CA MET A 110 -10.29 -0.50 -11.78
C MET A 110 -11.69 0.00 -11.52
N GLN A 111 -12.33 0.67 -12.48
CA GLN A 111 -13.73 1.09 -12.33
C GLN A 111 -14.67 -0.12 -12.22
N THR A 112 -14.42 -1.19 -12.96
CA THR A 112 -15.21 -2.43 -12.85
C THR A 112 -15.02 -3.09 -11.50
N LEU A 113 -13.77 -3.16 -11.01
CA LEU A 113 -13.45 -3.71 -9.68
C LEU A 113 -14.04 -2.88 -8.54
N ILE A 114 -13.95 -1.55 -8.62
CA ILE A 114 -14.57 -0.64 -7.65
C ILE A 114 -16.08 -0.84 -7.60
N ASN A 115 -16.75 -0.96 -8.74
CA ASN A 115 -18.19 -1.22 -8.78
C ASN A 115 -18.55 -2.57 -8.12
N ILE A 116 -17.72 -3.60 -8.31
CA ILE A 116 -17.86 -4.89 -7.64
C ILE A 116 -17.76 -4.72 -6.12
N VAL A 117 -16.74 -4.00 -5.63
CA VAL A 117 -16.48 -3.83 -4.19
C VAL A 117 -17.55 -2.94 -3.55
N ASN A 118 -17.94 -1.84 -4.18
CA ASN A 118 -19.00 -0.96 -3.71
C ASN A 118 -20.34 -1.70 -3.59
N ALA A 119 -20.64 -2.64 -4.49
CA ALA A 119 -21.85 -3.46 -4.41
C ALA A 119 -21.90 -4.36 -3.15
N THR A 120 -20.77 -4.60 -2.48
CA THR A 120 -20.70 -5.31 -1.20
C THR A 120 -20.92 -4.40 0.02
N GLY A 121 -21.05 -3.08 -0.20
CA GLY A 121 -21.17 -2.08 0.87
C GLY A 121 -19.85 -1.72 1.55
N LYS A 122 -18.72 -2.15 0.98
CA LYS A 122 -17.36 -1.80 1.42
C LYS A 122 -16.86 -0.57 0.67
N ASN A 123 -16.06 0.24 1.36
CA ASN A 123 -15.24 1.27 0.75
C ASN A 123 -13.90 0.66 0.35
N TYR A 124 -13.09 1.43 -0.38
CA TYR A 124 -11.80 0.96 -0.88
C TYR A 124 -10.69 1.99 -0.70
N VAL A 125 -9.47 1.48 -0.80
CA VAL A 125 -8.22 2.24 -0.88
C VAL A 125 -7.42 1.70 -2.06
N VAL A 126 -6.64 2.55 -2.70
CA VAL A 126 -5.76 2.21 -3.84
C VAL A 126 -4.40 2.88 -3.64
N TRP A 127 -3.35 2.30 -4.22
CA TRP A 127 -2.05 2.94 -4.31
C TRP A 127 -2.08 4.15 -5.26
N GLN A 128 -1.07 5.01 -5.16
CA GLN A 128 -1.00 6.29 -5.88
C GLN A 128 -0.91 6.16 -7.40
N ASP A 129 -0.33 5.07 -7.92
CA ASP A 129 0.00 4.86 -9.34
C ASP A 129 -1.19 5.10 -10.26
N ILE A 130 -2.38 4.71 -9.80
CA ILE A 130 -3.62 4.90 -10.55
C ILE A 130 -3.88 6.39 -10.84
N ILE A 131 -3.56 7.28 -9.89
CA ILE A 131 -3.69 8.72 -10.05
C ILE A 131 -2.53 9.27 -10.91
N ASP A 132 -1.34 8.67 -10.85
CA ASP A 132 -0.18 9.04 -11.69
C ASP A 132 -0.44 8.69 -13.17
N ASN A 133 -1.13 7.58 -13.43
CA ASN A 133 -1.58 7.14 -14.75
C ASN A 133 -2.77 7.96 -15.29
N ASN A 134 -3.15 9.06 -14.62
CA ASN A 134 -4.28 9.93 -14.95
C ASN A 134 -5.64 9.22 -15.00
N VAL A 135 -5.80 8.14 -14.23
CA VAL A 135 -7.08 7.44 -14.10
C VAL A 135 -8.00 8.24 -13.18
N THR A 136 -9.24 8.46 -13.63
CA THR A 136 -10.25 9.15 -12.82
C THR A 136 -11.04 8.14 -12.00
N LEU A 137 -11.04 8.31 -10.67
CA LEU A 137 -11.75 7.48 -9.70
C LEU A 137 -12.89 8.25 -9.04
N GLN A 138 -13.72 7.55 -8.26
CA GLN A 138 -14.81 8.19 -7.51
C GLN A 138 -14.24 9.10 -6.42
N THR A 139 -14.90 10.21 -6.10
CA THR A 139 -14.35 11.26 -5.22
C THR A 139 -14.18 10.83 -3.76
N ASP A 140 -14.82 9.74 -3.34
CA ASP A 140 -14.69 9.15 -2.01
C ASP A 140 -13.52 8.15 -1.89
N THR A 141 -12.78 7.93 -2.97
CA THR A 141 -11.55 7.12 -3.00
C THR A 141 -10.53 7.64 -1.97
N VAL A 142 -9.92 6.71 -1.25
CA VAL A 142 -8.73 6.97 -0.43
C VAL A 142 -7.51 6.52 -1.23
N VAL A 143 -6.52 7.40 -1.35
CA VAL A 143 -5.27 7.13 -2.07
C VAL A 143 -4.13 6.98 -1.07
N GLU A 144 -3.47 5.84 -1.09
CA GLU A 144 -2.31 5.53 -0.25
C GLU A 144 -0.99 5.77 -1.01
N GLU A 145 0.06 6.00 -0.23
CA GLU A 145 1.45 6.20 -0.65
C GLU A 145 1.90 7.52 -1.28
N PRO A 146 1.11 8.60 -1.51
CA PRO A 146 1.67 9.78 -2.18
C PRO A 146 3.02 10.20 -1.59
N TYR A 147 4.03 10.40 -2.44
CA TYR A 147 5.26 11.04 -1.99
C TYR A 147 4.91 12.34 -1.26
N PRO A 148 5.71 12.80 -0.27
CA PRO A 148 5.38 14.05 0.44
C PRO A 148 5.09 15.23 -0.50
N ASP A 149 5.75 15.27 -1.66
CA ASP A 149 5.56 16.27 -2.71
C ASP A 149 4.26 16.09 -3.53
N GLU A 150 3.66 14.90 -3.51
CA GLU A 150 2.43 14.54 -4.23
C GLU A 150 1.16 14.66 -3.38
N MET A 151 1.30 14.78 -2.06
CA MET A 151 0.19 15.06 -1.13
C MET A 151 -0.66 16.25 -1.61
N ALA A 152 -0.01 17.31 -2.11
CA ALA A 152 -0.68 18.49 -2.67
C ALA A 152 -1.53 18.16 -3.90
N ARG A 153 -1.05 17.25 -4.78
CA ARG A 153 -1.74 16.86 -6.02
C ARG A 153 -2.99 16.04 -5.69
N VAL A 154 -2.85 15.00 -4.88
CA VAL A 154 -3.95 14.09 -4.50
C VAL A 154 -5.05 14.85 -3.75
N THR A 155 -4.69 15.68 -2.77
CA THR A 155 -5.67 16.46 -2.01
C THR A 155 -6.31 17.58 -2.83
N LYS A 156 -5.62 18.14 -3.83
CA LYS A 156 -6.22 19.08 -4.81
C LYS A 156 -7.25 18.44 -5.71
N LEU A 157 -7.10 17.15 -6.02
CA LEU A 157 -8.11 16.37 -6.74
C LEU A 157 -9.32 16.02 -5.84
N GLY A 158 -9.25 16.30 -4.54
CA GLY A 158 -10.33 16.10 -3.57
C GLY A 158 -10.34 14.72 -2.91
N TYR A 159 -9.33 13.88 -3.18
CA TYR A 159 -9.24 12.56 -2.58
C TYR A 159 -8.71 12.61 -1.16
N LYS A 160 -9.21 11.69 -0.33
CA LYS A 160 -8.61 11.42 0.98
C LYS A 160 -7.30 10.68 0.80
N THR A 161 -6.39 10.80 1.75
CA THR A 161 -5.06 10.17 1.58
C THR A 161 -4.42 9.66 2.86
N LEU A 162 -3.61 8.61 2.70
CA LEU A 162 -2.77 7.97 3.71
C LEU A 162 -1.31 8.03 3.26
N LEU A 163 -0.42 8.61 4.05
CA LEU A 163 1.00 8.69 3.72
C LEU A 163 1.73 7.40 4.13
N SER A 164 2.52 6.81 3.22
CA SER A 164 3.41 5.68 3.55
C SER A 164 4.82 5.77 2.95
N SER A 165 5.00 6.49 1.84
CA SER A 165 6.25 6.60 1.07
C SER A 165 7.52 6.92 1.87
N CYS A 166 7.43 7.77 2.90
CA CYS A 166 8.57 8.09 3.75
C CYS A 166 8.80 7.10 4.91
N TRP A 167 7.94 6.10 5.10
CA TRP A 167 7.94 5.12 6.20
C TRP A 167 8.13 3.68 5.73
N TYR A 168 8.92 3.50 4.67
CA TYR A 168 9.31 2.19 4.15
C TYR A 168 10.39 1.58 5.05
N LEU A 169 9.96 0.76 6.01
CA LEU A 169 10.85 0.16 7.00
C LEU A 169 11.68 -0.99 6.42
N ASN A 170 11.20 -1.68 5.38
CA ASN A 170 11.99 -2.69 4.66
C ASN A 170 13.29 -2.10 4.06
N LEU A 171 13.30 -0.81 3.72
CA LEU A 171 14.49 -0.09 3.23
C LEU A 171 15.43 0.27 4.39
N ILE A 172 16.24 -0.70 4.82
CA ILE A 172 17.22 -0.52 5.89
C ILE A 172 18.41 0.33 5.45
N SER A 173 18.93 1.14 6.38
CA SER A 173 20.18 1.89 6.21
C SER A 173 20.99 1.86 7.50
N TYR A 174 22.32 1.97 7.40
CA TYR A 174 23.19 2.00 8.58
C TYR A 174 22.92 3.24 9.44
N GLY A 175 22.94 3.07 10.77
CA GLY A 175 22.77 4.15 11.75
C GLY A 175 21.31 4.38 12.16
N ASP A 176 21.04 5.60 12.64
CA ASP A 176 19.76 5.97 13.27
C ASP A 176 18.73 6.41 12.21
N ASP A 177 18.33 5.48 11.36
CA ASP A 177 17.36 5.71 10.27
C ASP A 177 15.96 6.09 10.77
N TRP A 178 15.66 5.92 12.06
CA TRP A 178 14.40 6.36 12.65
C TRP A 178 14.23 7.88 12.63
N HIS A 179 15.31 8.67 12.57
CA HIS A 179 15.24 10.13 12.47
C HIS A 179 14.48 10.59 11.23
N LYS A 180 14.72 9.98 10.06
CA LYS A 180 13.99 10.31 8.82
C LYS A 180 12.50 9.98 8.95
N TYR A 181 12.15 8.85 9.57
CA TYR A 181 10.76 8.47 9.80
C TYR A 181 10.06 9.45 10.76
N TYR A 182 10.75 9.85 11.84
CA TYR A 182 10.19 10.76 12.84
C TYR A 182 10.00 12.19 12.33
N LYS A 183 10.88 12.65 11.43
CA LYS A 183 10.81 13.97 10.79
C LYS A 183 9.85 14.05 9.62
N CYS A 184 9.39 12.92 9.09
CA CYS A 184 8.37 12.92 8.06
C CYS A 184 7.03 13.43 8.64
N ASP A 185 6.45 14.46 8.03
CA ASP A 185 5.18 15.05 8.45
C ASP A 185 4.17 15.00 7.30
N PRO A 186 3.06 14.25 7.44
CA PRO A 186 2.05 14.15 6.38
C PRO A 186 1.31 15.46 6.10
N TYR A 187 1.43 16.48 6.94
CA TYR A 187 0.82 17.78 6.74
C TYR A 187 1.77 18.82 6.13
N ASN A 188 3.03 18.48 5.91
CA ASN A 188 4.06 19.38 5.40
C ASN A 188 4.07 19.46 3.87
N PHE A 189 2.99 19.95 3.28
CA PHE A 189 2.87 20.23 1.85
C PHE A 189 2.14 21.55 1.59
N THR A 190 2.31 22.11 0.38
CA THR A 190 1.60 23.33 -0.04
C THR A 190 0.13 23.01 -0.35
N GLY A 191 -0.78 23.48 0.50
CA GLY A 191 -2.23 23.30 0.31
C GLY A 191 -3.07 24.14 1.29
N THR A 192 -4.36 24.28 1.02
CA THR A 192 -5.32 24.94 1.92
C THR A 192 -5.61 24.08 3.15
N GLU A 193 -6.20 24.68 4.18
CA GLU A 193 -6.64 23.94 5.37
C GLU A 193 -7.68 22.87 5.03
N GLU A 194 -8.53 23.10 4.02
CA GLU A 194 -9.49 22.11 3.51
C GLU A 194 -8.78 20.92 2.85
N GLN A 195 -7.71 21.16 2.09
CA GLN A 195 -6.91 20.09 1.50
C GLN A 195 -6.20 19.27 2.58
N LYS A 196 -5.63 19.92 3.60
CA LYS A 196 -4.99 19.22 4.73
C LYS A 196 -5.96 18.35 5.54
N LYS A 197 -7.25 18.70 5.61
CA LYS A 197 -8.29 17.86 6.24
C LYS A 197 -8.57 16.55 5.50
N LEU A 198 -8.12 16.40 4.26
CA LEU A 198 -8.26 15.15 3.51
C LEU A 198 -7.19 14.10 3.91
N VAL A 199 -6.15 14.50 4.62
CA VAL A 199 -5.13 13.59 5.16
C VAL A 199 -5.71 12.80 6.34
N MET A 200 -5.83 11.49 6.18
CA MET A 200 -6.44 10.58 7.15
C MET A 200 -5.43 9.99 8.15
N GLY A 201 -4.14 10.09 7.87
CA GLY A 201 -3.07 9.49 8.64
C GLY A 201 -2.01 8.90 7.72
N GLY A 202 -1.51 7.71 8.05
CA GLY A 202 -0.59 6.98 7.22
C GLY A 202 -0.12 5.67 7.83
N GLU A 203 0.73 4.94 7.11
CA GLU A 203 1.11 3.57 7.42
C GLU A 203 2.63 3.39 7.30
N ALA A 204 3.22 2.56 8.17
CA ALA A 204 4.62 2.19 8.08
C ALA A 204 4.73 0.82 7.42
N CYS A 205 5.30 0.76 6.22
CA CYS A 205 5.31 -0.45 5.41
C CYS A 205 6.51 -1.33 5.72
N MET A 206 6.27 -2.64 5.83
CA MET A 206 7.31 -3.66 5.96
C MET A 206 7.09 -4.73 4.88
N TRP A 207 7.55 -4.43 3.68
CA TRP A 207 7.54 -5.36 2.55
C TRP A 207 8.43 -6.59 2.82
N GLY A 208 8.04 -7.71 2.22
CA GLY A 208 8.48 -9.06 2.63
C GLY A 208 9.66 -9.64 1.84
N GLU A 209 10.26 -8.91 0.90
CA GLU A 209 11.29 -9.45 -0.01
C GLU A 209 12.50 -10.02 0.73
N TYR A 210 12.88 -9.38 1.83
CA TYR A 210 14.02 -9.73 2.68
C TYR A 210 13.62 -9.90 4.16
N VAL A 211 12.32 -10.02 4.43
CA VAL A 211 11.75 -10.03 5.78
C VAL A 211 10.86 -11.23 5.96
N ASP A 212 11.13 -12.01 7.00
CA ASP A 212 10.33 -13.16 7.40
C ASP A 212 10.27 -13.28 8.92
N SER A 213 9.77 -14.42 9.42
CA SER A 213 9.66 -14.69 10.85
C SER A 213 10.97 -14.56 11.64
N THR A 214 12.13 -14.68 10.98
CA THR A 214 13.45 -14.64 11.63
C THR A 214 13.88 -13.22 12.00
N ASN A 215 13.39 -12.19 11.30
CA ASN A 215 13.86 -10.82 11.47
C ASN A 215 12.75 -9.76 11.54
N VAL A 216 11.48 -10.08 11.25
CA VAL A 216 10.40 -9.08 11.16
C VAL A 216 10.27 -8.21 12.40
N ILE A 217 10.37 -8.78 13.61
CA ILE A 217 10.17 -8.01 14.84
C ILE A 217 11.34 -7.05 15.10
N SER A 218 12.59 -7.53 14.98
CA SER A 218 13.78 -6.70 15.21
C SER A 218 13.97 -5.65 14.13
N SER A 219 13.59 -5.96 12.88
CA SER A 219 13.61 -5.00 11.78
C SER A 219 12.51 -3.95 11.97
N THR A 220 11.31 -4.33 12.43
CA THR A 220 10.20 -3.37 12.60
C THR A 220 10.38 -2.49 13.83
N TRP A 221 10.72 -3.08 14.98
CA TRP A 221 10.74 -2.38 16.26
C TRP A 221 12.17 -2.16 16.75
N PRO A 222 12.49 -0.95 17.23
CA PRO A 222 11.57 0.14 17.58
C PRO A 222 11.39 1.18 16.45
N ARG A 223 11.91 0.96 15.24
CA ARG A 223 11.83 1.96 14.14
C ARG A 223 10.39 2.41 13.83
N ALA A 224 9.44 1.49 13.83
CA ALA A 224 8.00 1.77 13.67
C ALA A 224 7.38 2.62 14.80
N ALA A 225 8.06 2.79 15.94
CA ALA A 225 7.58 3.69 16.99
C ALA A 225 7.72 5.17 16.59
N ALA A 226 8.63 5.50 15.67
CA ALA A 226 8.78 6.85 15.13
C ALA A 226 7.53 7.33 14.36
N PRO A 227 7.04 6.62 13.32
CA PRO A 227 5.79 6.98 12.66
C PRO A 227 4.59 6.87 13.61
N ALA A 228 4.60 5.93 14.56
CA ALA A 228 3.53 5.83 15.56
C ALA A 228 3.41 7.10 16.43
N GLU A 229 4.53 7.67 16.89
CA GLU A 229 4.50 8.92 17.67
C GLU A 229 4.11 10.11 16.80
N ARG A 230 4.57 10.17 15.54
CA ARG A 230 4.21 11.20 14.57
C ARG A 230 2.72 11.22 14.23
N LEU A 231 2.09 10.05 14.10
CA LEU A 231 0.67 9.91 13.79
C LEU A 231 -0.24 10.14 15.01
N TRP A 232 0.30 10.10 16.23
CA TRP A 232 -0.46 10.23 17.47
C TRP A 232 -0.30 11.59 18.16
N SER A 233 0.93 12.12 18.20
CA SER A 233 1.28 13.30 19.00
C SER A 233 1.01 14.61 18.25
N SER A 234 1.12 15.73 18.96
CA SER A 234 1.01 17.06 18.34
C SER A 234 2.07 17.24 17.24
N VAL A 235 1.75 18.03 16.22
CA VAL A 235 2.68 18.40 15.13
C VAL A 235 4.00 19.00 15.66
N ASP A 236 3.93 19.73 16.77
CA ASP A 236 5.09 20.36 17.43
C ASP A 236 6.02 19.35 18.10
N THR A 237 5.57 18.12 18.34
CA THR A 237 6.38 17.03 18.90
C THR A 237 7.22 16.42 17.79
N ASN A 238 8.32 17.09 17.43
CA ASN A 238 9.14 16.69 16.29
C ASN A 238 10.66 16.77 16.51
N ASP A 239 11.13 17.08 17.72
CA ASP A 239 12.55 17.10 18.03
C ASP A 239 13.10 15.67 18.26
N VAL A 240 14.15 15.31 17.50
CA VAL A 240 14.77 13.97 17.57
C VAL A 240 15.65 13.80 18.81
N ILE A 241 16.27 14.88 19.30
CA ILE A 241 17.11 14.87 20.50
C ILE A 241 16.23 14.65 21.74
N GLU A 242 15.05 15.28 21.79
CA GLU A 242 14.07 15.06 22.85
C GLU A 242 13.38 13.68 22.75
N ALA A 243 13.22 13.14 21.55
CA ALA A 243 12.61 11.83 21.32
C ALA A 243 13.55 10.66 21.66
N ALA A 244 14.85 10.79 21.36
CA ALA A 244 15.84 9.73 21.54
C ALA A 244 15.80 9.07 22.94
N PRO A 245 15.86 9.79 24.08
CA PRO A 245 15.82 9.16 25.41
C PRO A 245 14.50 8.42 25.69
N ARG A 246 13.36 8.93 25.20
CA ARG A 246 12.05 8.29 25.36
C ARG A 246 11.95 7.01 24.53
N LEU A 247 12.45 7.05 23.30
CA LEU A 247 12.50 5.89 22.41
C LEU A 247 13.43 4.79 22.97
N ALA A 248 14.57 5.17 23.55
CA ALA A 248 15.48 4.24 24.21
C ALA A 248 14.83 3.54 25.42
N GLU A 249 14.12 4.28 26.28
CA GLU A 249 13.36 3.66 27.38
C GLU A 249 12.29 2.71 26.81
N HIS A 250 11.53 3.17 25.83
CA HIS A 250 10.43 2.39 25.26
C HIS A 250 10.93 1.09 24.61
N ARG A 251 12.11 1.12 23.99
CA ARG A 251 12.82 -0.08 23.54
C ARG A 251 13.12 -1.04 24.69
N CYS A 252 13.65 -0.57 25.82
CA CYS A 252 13.86 -1.44 26.99
C CYS A 252 12.53 -2.00 27.54
N ARG A 253 11.44 -1.24 27.44
CA ARG A 253 10.10 -1.70 27.79
C ARG A 253 9.60 -2.81 26.87
N TYR A 254 9.92 -2.78 25.57
CA TYR A 254 9.66 -3.88 24.65
C TYR A 254 10.37 -5.17 25.10
N LEU A 255 11.66 -5.08 25.44
CA LEU A 255 12.41 -6.25 25.92
C LEU A 255 11.80 -6.85 27.19
N ARG A 256 11.45 -6.01 28.19
CA ARG A 256 10.77 -6.46 29.42
C ARG A 256 9.42 -7.14 29.16
N ARG A 257 8.82 -6.93 27.99
CA ARG A 257 7.55 -7.53 27.55
C ARG A 257 7.74 -8.69 26.57
N GLY A 258 8.98 -9.15 26.36
CA GLY A 258 9.28 -10.27 25.47
C GLY A 258 9.21 -9.92 23.98
N ILE A 259 9.39 -8.64 23.61
CA ILE A 259 9.45 -8.22 22.21
C ILE A 259 10.93 -7.96 21.85
N PRO A 260 11.54 -8.73 20.92
CA PRO A 260 12.95 -8.58 20.55
C PRO A 260 13.22 -7.35 19.67
N ALA A 261 13.01 -6.15 20.24
CA ALA A 261 13.25 -4.88 19.56
C ALA A 261 14.76 -4.55 19.45
N ALA A 262 15.20 -4.12 18.28
CA ALA A 262 16.60 -3.77 18.02
C ALA A 262 17.04 -2.52 18.83
N PRO A 263 18.35 -2.31 19.07
CA PRO A 263 18.88 -1.02 19.50
C PRO A 263 18.63 0.09 18.47
N VAL A 264 18.58 1.37 18.90
CA VAL A 264 18.11 2.47 18.04
C VAL A 264 18.86 3.81 18.17
N ASN A 265 19.68 4.02 19.20
CA ASN A 265 20.44 5.28 19.43
C ASN A 265 21.93 4.99 19.66
N GLY A 266 22.52 4.11 18.85
CA GLY A 266 23.89 3.65 19.04
C GLY A 266 24.12 2.83 20.34
N PRO A 267 25.35 2.81 20.88
CA PRO A 267 25.71 2.00 22.04
C PRO A 267 24.93 2.36 23.32
N GLY A 268 24.45 1.34 24.04
CA GLY A 268 23.71 1.48 25.29
C GLY A 268 23.39 0.11 25.91
N TYR A 269 22.58 0.09 26.97
CA TYR A 269 22.14 -1.17 27.60
C TYR A 269 20.72 -1.04 28.17
N CYS A 270 20.04 -2.18 28.32
CA CYS A 270 18.84 -2.28 29.13
C CYS A 270 19.14 -3.12 30.38
N PRO A 271 18.61 -2.78 31.57
CA PRO A 271 18.79 -3.62 32.76
C PRO A 271 18.23 -5.05 32.59
N THR A 272 17.32 -5.24 31.65
CA THR A 272 16.76 -6.54 31.27
C THR A 272 16.97 -6.73 29.77
N GLU A 273 17.78 -7.72 29.41
CA GLU A 273 17.97 -8.13 28.02
C GLU A 273 16.91 -9.16 27.60
N TYR A 274 16.74 -9.35 26.28
CA TYR A 274 15.80 -10.33 25.74
C TYR A 274 16.23 -11.76 26.09
N SER A 275 15.30 -12.56 26.64
CA SER A 275 15.61 -13.87 27.23
C SER A 275 15.31 -15.08 26.34
N GLY A 276 14.87 -14.89 25.10
CA GLY A 276 14.46 -15.99 24.21
C GLY A 276 12.98 -16.32 24.32
#